data_AF-A0A1M6ALQ8-F1
#
_entry.id   AF-A0A1M6ALQ8-F1
#
_cell.length_a   1.000
_cell.length_b   1.000
_cell.length_c   1.000
_cell.angle_alpha   90.00
_cell.angle_beta   90.00
_cell.angle_gamma   90.00
#
_symmetry.space_group_name_H-M   'P 1'
#
loop_
_entity.id
_entity.type
_entity.pdbx_description
1 polymer ?
#
loop_
_entity_poly.entity_id
_entity_poly.type
_entity_poly.pdbx_seq_one_letter_code
_entity_poly.pdbx_strand_id
1 'polypeptide(L)'
;MEILYIALAFLVGAVLAYFIGKSQSVSRKVHEELNANFIKSQSDFDNSCKKNDELSQLIDNERKTNREQTEILSQLKNDFARISAEHSSLNSQLSEQKNLNTKQSEEIASLQKSGQDYHAKNSELEAINKNLERSLAEQKEELKKIHEAAKNEFKNLANEILEEKTKRFTESNKQNLDILLKPLGENIENFKKQVDEVYKNESRERFSLNNTIKLMMEQTNKVSQEANNLAAALKGQTKTQGDWGEMILERILEDSGLTKGREYFAQHTITNEDGETQRPDFILKLPGEQIVVIDSKVSLNAYERMCSAENEEQRLQNLALHTAAVKRHIDTLATKRYDNLKQSLDFTIMFIPIEPAFLSAVQHDTNLWNYAYQKHIILLSPTNLIAYLKLISDVWKRSDQKDNAEEIARVAGAMYDKFEGFVQDLLKIGRRLDETKSDYETAMKKLSTGRGNLVTSAQRVKSLGASAKKNLPEAIVERANLELPENGDNLFPENSGEV
;
A
#
# COMPACT_ATOMS: atom_id res chain seq x y z
N MET A 1 83.03 18.00 86.80
CA MET A 1 82.38 18.90 87.78
C MET A 1 80.97 18.41 88.20
N GLU A 2 80.67 17.09 88.23
CA GLU A 2 79.36 16.56 88.68
C GLU A 2 79.30 16.07 90.15
N ILE A 3 80.43 15.87 90.83
CA ILE A 3 80.45 15.12 92.11
C ILE A 3 80.15 15.99 93.36
N LEU A 4 80.24 17.32 93.26
CA LEU A 4 80.04 18.20 94.42
C LEU A 4 78.61 18.18 94.98
N TYR A 5 77.64 17.63 94.23
CA TYR A 5 76.21 17.70 94.55
C TYR A 5 75.69 16.65 95.52
N ILE A 6 76.36 15.51 95.70
CA ILE A 6 75.81 14.40 96.52
C ILE A 6 76.03 14.61 98.02
N ALA A 7 77.07 15.34 98.43
CA ALA A 7 77.49 15.44 99.84
C ALA A 7 76.62 16.37 100.70
N LEU A 8 75.90 17.32 100.10
CA LEU A 8 75.08 18.27 100.85
C LEU A 8 73.83 17.61 101.50
N ALA A 9 73.51 16.35 101.15
CA ALA A 9 72.21 15.71 101.46
C ALA A 9 72.05 15.16 102.89
N PHE A 10 73.12 14.74 103.58
CA PHE A 10 72.96 13.98 104.84
C PHE A 10 72.78 14.85 106.10
N LEU A 11 73.14 16.14 106.03
CA LEU A 11 73.17 17.08 107.17
C LEU A 11 71.78 17.45 107.72
N VAL A 12 70.71 17.11 106.98
CA VAL A 12 69.37 17.63 107.26
C VAL A 12 68.61 16.81 108.32
N GLY A 13 68.96 15.54 108.57
CA GLY A 13 68.17 14.62 109.43
C GLY A 13 68.20 14.89 110.95
N ALA A 14 69.30 15.40 111.51
CA ALA A 14 69.49 15.49 112.97
C ALA A 14 68.79 16.68 113.67
N VAL A 15 68.35 17.70 112.92
CA VAL A 15 67.76 18.95 113.44
C VAL A 15 66.45 18.73 114.21
N LEU A 16 65.76 17.63 113.94
CA LEU A 16 64.38 17.44 114.37
C LEU A 16 64.20 17.17 115.86
N ALA A 17 65.13 16.51 116.52
CA ALA A 17 64.92 16.07 117.90
C ALA A 17 64.90 17.23 118.93
N TYR A 18 65.43 18.41 118.59
CA TYR A 18 65.71 19.49 119.54
C TYR A 18 64.47 20.31 120.00
N PHE A 19 63.34 20.35 119.28
CA PHE A 19 62.34 21.43 119.46
C PHE A 19 61.26 21.27 120.58
N ILE A 20 61.08 20.12 121.24
CA ILE A 20 59.90 19.88 122.13
C ILE A 20 60.03 20.49 123.55
N GLY A 21 61.24 20.67 124.10
CA GLY A 21 61.45 21.02 125.52
C GLY A 21 61.09 22.46 125.97
N LYS A 22 60.52 23.33 125.12
CA LYS A 22 60.58 24.79 125.31
C LYS A 22 59.30 25.54 125.80
N SER A 23 58.19 24.92 126.22
CA SER A 23 56.85 25.61 126.26
C SER A 23 56.28 26.28 127.56
N GLN A 24 56.79 26.17 128.80
CA GLN A 24 56.02 26.54 130.04
C GLN A 24 56.22 27.95 130.68
N SER A 25 57.09 28.85 130.18
CA SER A 25 57.48 30.14 130.83
C SER A 25 56.70 31.40 130.40
N VAL A 26 55.44 31.29 130.03
CA VAL A 26 54.79 32.35 129.23
C VAL A 26 54.13 33.45 130.08
N SER A 27 54.65 34.67 129.95
CA SER A 27 54.31 35.89 130.72
C SER A 27 53.06 36.62 130.19
N ARG A 28 52.38 37.40 131.05
CA ARG A 28 51.13 38.14 130.76
C ARG A 28 51.22 39.08 129.56
N LYS A 29 52.42 39.58 129.24
CA LYS A 29 52.69 40.36 128.02
C LYS A 29 52.42 39.55 126.75
N VAL A 30 52.74 38.26 126.79
CA VAL A 30 52.42 37.31 125.72
C VAL A 30 50.91 37.07 125.64
N HIS A 31 50.18 37.18 126.75
CA HIS A 31 48.73 37.01 126.75
C HIS A 31 47.99 38.19 126.10
N GLU A 32 48.41 39.43 126.38
CA GLU A 32 47.84 40.62 125.72
C GLU A 32 48.19 40.67 124.23
N GLU A 33 49.42 40.32 123.88
CA GLU A 33 49.85 40.18 122.48
C GLU A 33 49.05 39.08 121.78
N LEU A 34 48.79 37.95 122.46
CA LEU A 34 47.95 36.87 121.96
C LEU A 34 46.48 37.31 121.78
N ASN A 35 45.92 38.12 122.68
CA ASN A 35 44.53 38.55 122.59
C ASN A 35 44.31 39.60 121.48
N ALA A 36 45.24 40.55 121.33
CA ALA A 36 45.21 41.48 120.21
C ALA A 36 45.36 40.74 118.87
N ASN A 37 46.26 39.75 118.82
CA ASN A 37 46.41 38.87 117.66
C ASN A 37 45.14 38.05 117.41
N PHE A 38 44.43 37.61 118.45
CA PHE A 38 43.18 36.85 118.32
C PHE A 38 42.05 37.70 117.74
N ILE A 39 41.82 38.92 118.25
CA ILE A 39 40.77 39.82 117.74
C ILE A 39 41.07 40.21 116.29
N LYS A 40 42.34 40.52 115.99
CA LYS A 40 42.77 40.79 114.61
C LYS A 40 42.49 39.59 113.71
N SER A 41 42.89 38.39 114.14
CA SER A 41 42.64 37.15 113.40
C SER A 41 41.15 36.86 113.21
N GLN A 42 40.30 37.19 114.20
CA GLN A 42 38.85 37.00 114.10
C GLN A 42 38.22 37.99 113.11
N SER A 43 38.65 39.26 113.13
CA SER A 43 38.19 40.23 112.14
C SER A 43 38.67 39.88 110.72
N ASP A 44 39.90 39.40 110.59
CA ASP A 44 40.46 38.93 109.32
C ASP A 44 39.69 37.71 108.81
N PHE A 45 39.27 36.81 109.71
CA PHE A 45 38.41 35.66 109.41
C PHE A 45 37.01 36.09 108.93
N ASP A 46 36.33 36.98 109.65
CA ASP A 46 34.99 37.44 109.26
C ASP A 46 35.00 38.20 107.92
N ASN A 47 36.04 39.02 107.68
CA ASN A 47 36.25 39.67 106.38
C ASN A 47 36.50 38.64 105.27
N SER A 48 37.25 37.58 105.56
CA SER A 48 37.48 36.48 104.62
C SER A 48 36.19 35.69 104.32
N CYS A 49 35.35 35.45 105.32
CA CYS A 49 34.04 34.81 105.15
C CYS A 49 33.11 35.64 104.26
N LYS A 50 32.98 36.95 104.53
CA LYS A 50 32.18 37.85 103.68
C LYS A 50 32.68 37.86 102.23
N LYS A 51 34.00 37.90 102.04
CA LYS A 51 34.60 37.85 100.71
C LYS A 51 34.36 36.51 100.01
N ASN A 52 34.36 35.40 100.74
CA ASN A 52 34.00 34.08 100.20
C ASN A 52 32.52 34.01 99.79
N ASP A 53 31.62 34.64 100.55
CA ASP A 53 30.19 34.70 100.20
C ASP A 53 29.96 35.54 98.95
N GLU A 54 30.59 36.72 98.86
CA GLU A 54 30.55 37.57 97.66
C GLU A 54 31.12 36.83 96.42
N LEU A 55 32.24 36.13 96.58
CA LEU A 55 32.83 35.30 95.52
C LEU A 55 31.89 34.16 95.11
N SER A 56 31.21 33.52 96.06
CA SER A 56 30.26 32.44 95.76
C SER A 56 29.06 32.95 94.96
N GLN A 57 28.53 34.12 95.32
CA GLN A 57 27.46 34.77 94.56
C GLN A 57 27.89 35.16 93.14
N LEU A 58 29.11 35.69 92.98
CA LEU A 58 29.67 35.99 91.67
C LEU A 58 29.81 34.73 90.81
N ILE A 59 30.31 33.62 91.38
CA ILE A 59 30.44 32.34 90.69
C ILE A 59 29.07 31.81 90.23
N ASP A 60 28.05 31.91 91.06
CA ASP A 60 26.71 31.43 90.69
C ASP A 60 26.05 32.28 89.61
N ASN A 61 26.26 33.60 89.63
CA ASN A 61 25.83 34.50 88.56
C ASN A 61 26.54 34.17 87.23
N GLU A 62 27.86 33.98 87.26
CA GLU A 62 28.64 33.57 86.08
C GLU A 62 28.17 32.22 85.53
N ARG A 63 27.88 31.24 86.40
CA ARG A 63 27.33 29.94 86.00
C ARG A 63 25.96 30.08 85.33
N LYS A 64 25.10 30.96 85.83
CA LYS A 64 23.79 31.23 85.22
C LYS A 64 23.93 31.84 83.84
N THR A 65 24.76 32.87 83.70
CA THR A 65 25.05 33.51 82.40
C THR A 65 25.62 32.50 81.40
N ASN A 66 26.53 31.63 81.84
CA ASN A 66 27.13 30.61 80.96
C ASN A 66 26.11 29.56 80.49
N ARG A 67 25.16 29.16 81.35
CA ARG A 67 24.04 28.29 80.95
C ARG A 67 23.16 28.95 79.90
N GLU A 68 22.76 30.20 80.12
CA GLU A 68 21.95 30.97 79.15
C GLU A 68 22.66 31.12 77.81
N GLN A 69 23.97 31.42 77.81
CA GLN A 69 24.79 31.47 76.60
C GLN A 69 24.87 30.11 75.88
N THR A 70 24.99 29.01 76.63
CA THR A 70 25.04 27.66 76.06
C THR A 70 23.71 27.28 75.39
N GLU A 71 22.58 27.66 75.99
CA GLU A 71 21.26 27.45 75.42
C GLU A 71 21.07 28.24 74.11
N ILE A 72 21.45 29.53 74.10
CA ILE A 72 21.39 30.37 72.89
C ILE A 72 22.29 29.81 71.78
N LEU A 73 23.51 29.37 72.11
CA LEU A 73 24.42 28.76 71.13
C LEU A 73 23.83 27.47 70.55
N SER A 74 23.16 26.66 71.38
CA SER A 74 22.49 25.44 70.93
C SER A 74 21.34 25.76 69.96
N GLN A 75 20.50 26.75 70.27
CA GLN A 75 19.43 27.20 69.39
C GLN A 75 19.97 27.73 68.06
N LEU A 76 20.98 28.60 68.10
CA LEU A 76 21.60 29.17 66.91
C LEU A 76 22.21 28.10 66.00
N LYS A 77 22.83 27.07 66.59
CA LYS A 77 23.39 25.93 65.85
C LYS A 77 22.30 25.12 65.13
N ASN A 78 21.16 24.92 65.78
CA ASN A 78 20.02 24.21 65.18
C ASN A 78 19.40 25.01 64.04
N ASP A 79 19.22 26.32 64.21
CA ASP A 79 18.70 27.20 63.16
C ASP A 79 19.67 27.27 61.96
N PHE A 80 20.97 27.36 62.21
CA PHE A 80 21.97 27.32 61.14
C PHE A 80 21.94 26.00 60.37
N ALA A 81 21.82 24.87 61.07
CA ALA A 81 21.70 23.57 60.42
C ALA A 81 20.46 23.47 59.54
N ARG A 82 19.31 23.97 60.02
CA ARG A 82 18.06 24.02 59.24
C ARG A 82 18.19 24.88 57.99
N ILE A 83 18.67 26.12 58.13
CA ILE A 83 18.84 27.06 57.01
C ILE A 83 19.85 26.50 55.99
N SER A 84 20.95 25.91 56.46
CA SER A 84 21.94 25.31 55.56
C SER A 84 21.37 24.14 54.76
N ALA A 85 20.50 23.32 55.36
CA ALA A 85 19.83 22.22 54.67
C ALA A 85 18.83 22.74 53.61
N GLU A 86 18.03 23.75 53.96
CA GLU A 86 17.10 24.40 53.03
C GLU A 86 17.84 25.02 51.83
N HIS A 87 18.94 25.74 52.09
CA HIS A 87 19.75 26.35 51.03
C HIS A 87 20.39 25.30 50.10
N SER A 88 20.86 24.18 50.65
CA SER A 88 21.40 23.07 49.85
C SER A 88 20.33 22.45 48.96
N SER A 89 19.14 22.19 49.52
CA SER A 89 17.99 21.66 48.78
C SER A 89 17.56 22.60 47.64
N LEU A 90 17.44 23.90 47.93
CA LEU A 90 17.05 24.91 46.95
C LEU A 90 18.07 25.03 45.80
N ASN A 91 19.38 24.97 46.12
CA ASN A 91 20.42 24.96 45.10
C ASN A 91 20.38 23.72 44.20
N SER A 92 20.05 22.55 44.77
CA SER A 92 19.85 21.33 43.99
C SER A 92 18.67 21.48 43.01
N GLN A 93 17.53 21.99 43.49
CA GLN A 93 16.36 22.24 42.66
C GLN A 93 16.65 23.27 41.55
N LEU A 94 17.38 24.34 41.87
CA LEU A 94 17.78 25.36 40.88
C LEU A 94 18.67 24.76 39.78
N SER A 95 19.61 23.88 40.16
CA SER A 95 20.50 23.19 39.21
C SER A 95 19.71 22.26 38.28
N GLU A 96 18.77 21.49 38.83
CA GLU A 96 17.89 20.62 38.05
C GLU A 96 17.02 21.42 37.07
N GLN A 97 16.41 22.52 37.52
CA GLN A 97 15.62 23.41 36.67
C GLN A 97 16.45 24.04 35.55
N LYS A 98 17.69 24.46 35.83
CA LYS A 98 18.60 24.96 34.79
C LYS A 98 18.89 23.90 33.74
N ASN A 99 19.21 22.67 34.17
CA ASN A 99 19.48 21.57 33.25
C ASN A 99 18.27 21.23 32.37
N LEU A 100 17.06 21.25 32.95
CA LEU A 100 15.82 21.02 32.21
C LEU A 100 15.58 22.12 31.16
N ASN A 101 15.79 23.39 31.54
CA ASN A 101 15.62 24.53 30.65
C ASN A 101 16.61 24.50 29.47
N THR A 102 17.86 24.09 29.71
CA THR A 102 18.86 23.91 28.65
C THR A 102 18.41 22.83 27.65
N LYS A 103 17.97 21.66 28.15
CA LYS A 103 17.47 20.58 27.28
C LYS A 103 16.27 21.01 26.44
N GLN A 104 15.31 21.71 27.04
CA GLN A 104 14.15 22.24 26.33
C GLN A 104 14.55 23.26 25.25
N SER A 105 15.55 24.10 25.53
CA SER A 105 16.06 25.09 24.57
C SER A 105 16.75 24.41 23.38
N GLU A 106 17.50 23.33 23.61
CA GLU A 106 18.12 22.52 22.56
C GLU A 106 17.07 21.81 21.69
N GLU A 107 16.04 21.25 22.30
CA GLU A 107 14.94 20.60 21.58
C GLU A 107 14.17 21.60 20.71
N ILE A 108 13.82 22.78 21.25
CA ILE A 108 13.17 23.85 20.49
C ILE A 108 14.02 24.28 19.29
N ALA A 109 15.34 24.44 19.46
CA ALA A 109 16.24 24.78 18.36
C ALA A 109 16.26 23.70 17.27
N SER A 110 16.24 22.42 17.65
CA SER A 110 16.21 21.30 16.71
C SER A 110 14.90 21.21 15.92
N LEU A 111 13.76 21.48 16.58
CA LEU A 111 12.44 21.50 15.97
C LEU A 111 12.30 22.70 15.02
N GLN A 112 12.82 23.86 15.40
CA GLN A 112 12.84 25.05 14.54
C GLN A 112 13.65 24.79 13.26
N LYS A 113 14.82 24.15 13.38
CA LYS A 113 15.64 23.77 12.22
C LYS A 113 14.89 22.81 11.29
N SER A 114 14.29 21.77 11.85
CA SER A 114 13.49 20.80 11.08
C SER A 114 12.31 21.48 10.38
N GLY A 115 11.63 22.42 11.05
CA GLY A 115 10.55 23.21 10.46
C GLY A 115 11.00 24.08 9.29
N GLN A 116 12.20 24.67 9.38
CA GLN A 116 12.80 25.43 8.26
C GLN A 116 13.14 24.52 7.07
N ASP A 117 13.69 23.34 7.33
CA ASP A 117 14.03 22.36 6.28
C ASP A 117 12.77 21.88 5.54
N TYR A 118 11.69 21.59 6.28
CA TYR A 118 10.40 21.24 5.68
C TYR A 118 9.79 22.38 4.86
N HIS A 119 9.88 23.62 5.35
CA HIS A 119 9.39 24.78 4.60
C HIS A 119 10.18 24.96 3.29
N ALA A 120 11.51 24.83 3.34
CA ALA A 120 12.35 24.90 2.14
C ALA A 120 11.98 23.82 1.12
N LYS A 121 11.76 22.58 1.59
CA LYS A 121 11.38 21.48 0.70
C LYS A 121 10.00 21.66 0.09
N ASN A 122 9.05 22.19 0.86
CA ASN A 122 7.70 22.45 0.37
C ASN A 122 7.71 23.55 -0.72
N SER A 123 8.49 24.62 -0.53
CA SER A 123 8.67 25.65 -1.56
C SER A 123 9.34 25.11 -2.84
N GLU A 124 10.32 24.20 -2.71
CA GLU A 124 10.95 23.54 -3.87
C GLU A 124 9.93 22.69 -4.65
N LEU A 125 9.14 21.88 -3.95
CA LEU A 125 8.09 21.04 -4.57
C LEU A 125 7.01 21.88 -5.24
N GLU A 126 6.60 22.99 -4.64
CA GLU A 126 5.63 23.91 -5.23
C GLU A 126 6.16 24.54 -6.53
N ALA A 127 7.44 24.93 -6.57
CA ALA A 127 8.07 25.42 -7.78
C ALA A 127 8.15 24.35 -8.88
N ILE A 128 8.47 23.10 -8.52
CA ILE A 128 8.48 21.97 -9.46
C ILE A 128 7.08 21.72 -10.03
N ASN A 129 6.05 21.68 -9.17
CA ASN A 129 4.67 21.47 -9.61
C ASN A 129 4.21 22.57 -10.57
N LYS A 130 4.51 23.84 -10.26
CA LYS A 130 4.17 24.96 -11.14
C LYS A 130 4.88 24.86 -12.50
N ASN A 131 6.14 24.41 -12.51
CA ASN A 131 6.87 24.17 -13.76
C ASN A 131 6.29 23.00 -14.57
N LEU A 132 5.88 21.92 -13.91
CA LEU A 132 5.21 20.78 -14.56
C LEU A 132 3.87 21.18 -15.17
N GLU A 133 3.05 21.95 -14.44
CA GLU A 133 1.77 22.47 -14.95
C GLU A 133 1.97 23.34 -16.19
N ARG A 134 3.00 24.20 -16.18
CA ARG A 134 3.35 25.02 -17.34
C ARG A 134 3.78 24.17 -18.53
N SER A 135 4.65 23.19 -18.32
CA SER A 135 5.11 22.27 -19.38
C SER A 135 3.95 21.49 -20.00
N LEU A 136 3.02 21.01 -19.17
CA LEU A 136 1.80 20.33 -19.64
C LEU A 136 0.89 21.26 -20.46
N ALA A 137 0.76 22.52 -20.06
CA ALA A 137 0.00 23.51 -20.83
C ALA A 137 0.64 23.80 -22.19
N GLU A 138 1.97 23.94 -22.23
CA GLU A 138 2.74 24.14 -23.46
C GLU A 138 2.61 22.94 -24.42
N GLN A 139 2.74 21.71 -23.92
CA GLN A 139 2.54 20.49 -24.72
C GLN A 139 1.12 20.36 -25.28
N LYS A 140 0.09 20.72 -24.50
CA LYS A 140 -1.31 20.71 -24.97
C LYS A 140 -1.52 21.68 -26.13
N GLU A 141 -0.94 22.87 -26.05
CA GLU A 141 -1.04 23.87 -27.11
C GLU A 141 -0.28 23.42 -28.38
N GLU A 142 0.88 22.79 -28.22
CA GLU A 142 1.63 22.20 -29.33
C GLU A 142 0.85 21.09 -30.04
N LEU A 143 0.23 20.18 -29.28
CA LEU A 143 -0.66 19.15 -29.85
C LEU A 143 -1.84 19.75 -30.61
N LYS A 144 -2.43 20.83 -30.10
CA LYS A 144 -3.51 21.52 -30.78
C LYS A 144 -3.06 22.10 -32.12
N LYS A 145 -1.87 22.71 -32.17
CA LYS A 145 -1.28 23.21 -33.42
C LYS A 145 -0.99 22.10 -34.42
N ILE A 146 -0.45 20.97 -33.96
CA ILE A 146 -0.23 19.79 -34.80
C ILE A 146 -1.56 19.30 -35.38
N HIS A 147 -2.62 19.25 -34.56
CA HIS A 147 -3.95 18.84 -35.01
C HIS A 147 -4.55 19.82 -36.04
N GLU A 148 -4.41 21.12 -35.84
CA GLU A 148 -4.84 22.14 -36.81
C GLU A 148 -4.04 22.05 -38.13
N ALA A 149 -2.73 21.83 -38.05
CA ALA A 149 -1.88 21.62 -39.23
C ALA A 149 -2.30 20.37 -40.02
N ALA A 150 -2.47 19.23 -39.33
CA ALA A 150 -2.93 17.99 -39.94
C ALA A 150 -4.32 18.15 -40.58
N LYS A 151 -5.24 18.89 -39.93
CA LYS A 151 -6.55 19.23 -40.49
C LYS A 151 -6.44 20.07 -41.76
N ASN A 152 -5.52 21.03 -41.80
CA ASN A 152 -5.31 21.87 -42.98
C ASN A 152 -4.65 21.10 -44.13
N GLU A 153 -3.66 20.24 -43.85
CA GLU A 153 -3.08 19.34 -44.86
C GLU A 153 -4.13 18.38 -45.42
N PHE A 154 -4.96 17.79 -44.55
CA PHE A 154 -6.07 16.95 -44.98
C PHE A 154 -7.06 17.73 -45.86
N LYS A 155 -7.37 18.98 -45.51
CA LYS A 155 -8.24 19.83 -46.31
C LYS A 155 -7.64 20.15 -47.68
N ASN A 156 -6.34 20.40 -47.75
CA ASN A 156 -5.63 20.65 -49.01
C ASN A 156 -5.61 19.39 -49.89
N LEU A 157 -5.25 18.24 -49.31
CA LEU A 157 -5.27 16.95 -50.00
C LEU A 157 -6.68 16.57 -50.46
N ALA A 158 -7.69 16.82 -49.62
CA ALA A 158 -9.09 16.61 -49.98
C ALA A 158 -9.51 17.52 -51.13
N ASN A 159 -9.11 18.81 -51.14
CA ASN A 159 -9.38 19.72 -52.26
C ASN A 159 -8.67 19.29 -53.55
N GLU A 160 -7.42 18.81 -53.47
CA GLU A 160 -6.66 18.29 -54.61
C GLU A 160 -7.35 17.04 -55.21
N ILE A 161 -7.75 16.10 -54.35
CA ILE A 161 -8.52 14.91 -54.74
C ILE A 161 -9.91 15.32 -55.27
N LEU A 162 -10.53 16.35 -54.69
CA LEU A 162 -11.82 16.85 -55.13
C LEU A 162 -11.71 17.51 -56.51
N GLU A 163 -10.70 18.33 -56.80
CA GLU A 163 -10.48 18.93 -58.12
C GLU A 163 -10.16 17.87 -59.19
N GLU A 164 -9.37 16.85 -58.86
CA GLU A 164 -9.07 15.72 -59.75
C GLU A 164 -10.32 14.87 -60.06
N LYS A 165 -11.26 14.76 -59.10
CA LYS A 165 -12.49 13.97 -59.24
C LYS A 165 -13.73 14.78 -59.68
N THR A 166 -13.74 16.11 -59.55
CA THR A 166 -14.89 16.99 -59.88
C THR A 166 -15.14 17.09 -61.38
N LYS A 167 -14.16 16.81 -62.25
CA LYS A 167 -14.39 16.68 -63.71
C LYS A 167 -15.32 15.51 -64.11
N ARG A 168 -15.70 14.62 -63.18
CA ARG A 168 -16.53 13.44 -63.46
C ARG A 168 -17.81 13.32 -62.61
N PHE A 169 -18.16 14.28 -61.77
CA PHE A 169 -19.17 14.05 -60.73
C PHE A 169 -20.02 15.28 -60.38
N THR A 170 -20.70 15.86 -61.38
CA THR A 170 -21.70 16.92 -61.17
C THR A 170 -23.05 16.47 -61.72
N GLU A 171 -24.14 16.94 -61.11
CA GLU A 171 -25.55 16.50 -61.22
C GLU A 171 -25.90 15.21 -60.44
N SER A 172 -26.42 15.34 -59.20
CA SER A 172 -27.52 14.50 -58.62
C SER A 172 -27.56 14.41 -57.08
N ASN A 173 -26.71 15.08 -56.29
CA ASN A 173 -26.63 14.75 -54.84
C ASN A 173 -26.83 15.88 -53.82
N LYS A 174 -27.54 16.96 -54.15
CA LYS A 174 -27.84 18.03 -53.17
C LYS A 174 -28.92 17.64 -52.14
N GLN A 175 -29.71 16.59 -52.39
CA GLN A 175 -30.84 16.18 -51.51
C GLN A 175 -30.50 15.07 -50.50
N ASN A 176 -29.40 14.33 -50.67
CA ASN A 176 -29.04 13.20 -49.78
C ASN A 176 -28.21 13.59 -48.54
N LEU A 177 -27.74 14.84 -48.43
CA LEU A 177 -26.83 15.26 -47.35
C LEU A 177 -27.52 15.38 -45.98
N ASP A 178 -28.79 15.78 -45.92
CA ASP A 178 -29.52 15.95 -44.65
C ASP A 178 -29.83 14.59 -43.98
N ILE A 179 -30.06 13.55 -44.77
CA ILE A 179 -30.31 12.18 -44.28
C ILE A 179 -29.00 11.52 -43.80
N LEU A 180 -27.86 11.92 -44.34
CA LEU A 180 -26.54 11.38 -43.97
C LEU A 180 -25.91 12.09 -42.76
N LEU A 181 -26.24 13.36 -42.50
CA LEU A 181 -25.65 14.14 -41.40
C LEU A 181 -26.36 13.95 -40.06
N LYS A 182 -27.65 13.58 -40.06
CA LYS A 182 -28.42 13.30 -38.83
C LYS A 182 -27.85 12.13 -38.02
N PRO A 183 -27.52 10.97 -38.63
CA PRO A 183 -26.86 9.86 -37.94
C PRO A 183 -25.49 10.25 -37.38
N LEU A 184 -24.77 11.17 -38.02
CA LEU A 184 -23.46 11.62 -37.55
C LEU A 184 -23.57 12.43 -36.25
N GLY A 185 -24.59 13.29 -36.13
CA GLY A 185 -24.86 14.04 -34.89
C GLY A 185 -25.24 13.13 -33.72
N GLU A 186 -26.14 12.17 -33.96
CA GLU A 186 -26.53 11.17 -32.94
C GLU A 186 -25.36 10.25 -32.55
N ASN A 187 -24.53 9.85 -33.51
CA ASN A 187 -23.34 9.05 -33.25
C ASN A 187 -22.27 9.82 -32.46
N ILE A 188 -22.12 11.12 -32.68
CA ILE A 188 -21.20 11.96 -31.89
C ILE A 188 -21.72 12.15 -30.45
N GLU A 189 -23.04 12.29 -30.26
CA GLU A 189 -23.61 12.40 -28.92
C GLU A 189 -23.52 11.07 -28.15
N ASN A 190 -23.77 9.94 -28.82
CA ASN A 190 -23.59 8.61 -28.25
C ASN A 190 -22.12 8.32 -27.97
N PHE A 191 -21.21 8.71 -28.87
CA PHE A 191 -19.77 8.61 -28.65
C PHE A 191 -19.34 9.45 -27.45
N LYS A 192 -19.84 10.68 -27.29
CA LYS A 192 -19.57 11.51 -26.12
C LYS A 192 -20.05 10.85 -24.83
N LYS A 193 -21.26 10.28 -24.81
CA LYS A 193 -21.79 9.55 -23.64
C LYS A 193 -20.95 8.32 -23.32
N GLN A 194 -20.57 7.53 -24.32
CA GLN A 194 -19.69 6.39 -24.14
C GLN A 194 -18.31 6.80 -23.63
N VAL A 195 -17.74 7.89 -24.15
CA VAL A 195 -16.46 8.43 -23.69
C VAL A 195 -16.55 8.90 -22.22
N ASP A 196 -17.61 9.63 -21.85
CA ASP A 196 -17.83 10.05 -20.46
C ASP A 196 -18.04 8.84 -19.51
N GLU A 197 -18.69 7.78 -19.99
CA GLU A 197 -18.92 6.55 -19.23
C GLU A 197 -17.64 5.73 -19.08
N VAL A 198 -16.83 5.60 -20.14
CA VAL A 198 -15.49 5.01 -20.10
C VAL A 198 -14.60 5.78 -19.13
N TYR A 199 -14.56 7.11 -19.18
CA TYR A 199 -13.76 7.91 -18.23
C TYR A 199 -14.21 7.74 -16.78
N LYS A 200 -15.53 7.63 -16.53
CA LYS A 200 -16.05 7.36 -15.18
C LYS A 200 -15.73 5.96 -14.70
N ASN A 201 -15.86 4.95 -15.56
CA ASN A 201 -15.52 3.57 -15.24
C ASN A 201 -14.02 3.41 -15.02
N GLU A 202 -13.19 4.01 -15.87
CA GLU A 202 -11.74 4.07 -15.73
C GLU A 202 -11.34 4.74 -14.41
N SER A 203 -11.98 5.85 -14.04
CA SER A 203 -11.73 6.54 -12.77
C SER A 203 -12.08 5.65 -11.56
N ARG A 204 -13.20 4.92 -11.60
CA ARG A 204 -13.56 3.94 -10.56
C ARG A 204 -12.59 2.76 -10.51
N GLU A 205 -12.19 2.23 -11.65
CA GLU A 205 -11.19 1.16 -11.74
C GLU A 205 -9.83 1.61 -11.20
N ARG A 206 -9.40 2.83 -11.51
CA ARG A 206 -8.19 3.45 -10.95
C ARG A 206 -8.29 3.65 -9.45
N PHE A 207 -9.46 4.04 -8.92
CA PHE A 207 -9.68 4.17 -7.48
C PHE A 207 -9.66 2.81 -6.77
N SER A 208 -10.31 1.80 -7.37
CA SER A 208 -10.25 0.41 -6.90
C SER A 208 -8.82 -0.12 -6.92
N LEU A 209 -8.09 0.13 -8.00
CA LEU A 209 -6.69 -0.25 -8.15
C LEU A 209 -5.82 0.44 -7.09
N ASN A 210 -5.99 1.74 -6.86
CA ASN A 210 -5.27 2.47 -5.81
C ASN A 210 -5.55 1.89 -4.41
N ASN A 211 -6.80 1.50 -4.12
CA ASN A 211 -7.14 0.88 -2.84
C ASN A 211 -6.56 -0.54 -2.72
N THR A 212 -6.59 -1.33 -3.78
CA THR A 212 -5.95 -2.66 -3.82
C THR A 212 -4.43 -2.54 -3.68
N ILE A 213 -3.80 -1.57 -4.35
CA ILE A 213 -2.37 -1.26 -4.20
C ILE A 213 -2.06 -0.83 -2.77
N LYS A 214 -2.89 0.01 -2.14
CA LYS A 214 -2.73 0.40 -0.74
C LYS A 214 -2.84 -0.80 0.20
N LEU A 215 -3.84 -1.65 0.01
CA LEU A 215 -4.01 -2.87 0.82
C LEU A 215 -2.83 -3.84 0.64
N MET A 216 -2.37 -4.00 -0.60
CA MET A 216 -1.17 -4.79 -0.92
C MET A 216 0.08 -4.17 -0.30
N MET A 217 0.24 -2.84 -0.31
CA MET A 217 1.33 -2.14 0.36
C MET A 217 1.28 -2.30 1.88
N GLU A 218 0.08 -2.26 2.49
CA GLU A 218 -0.11 -2.51 3.92
C GLU A 218 0.23 -3.97 4.30
N GLN A 219 -0.21 -4.94 3.48
CA GLN A 219 0.16 -6.35 3.63
C GLN A 219 1.67 -6.54 3.42
N THR A 220 2.26 -5.85 2.45
CA THR A 220 3.71 -5.91 2.18
C THR A 220 4.51 -5.28 3.32
N ASN A 221 4.02 -4.20 3.92
CA ASN A 221 4.66 -3.61 5.10
C ASN A 221 4.64 -4.58 6.29
N LYS A 222 3.53 -5.31 6.49
CA LYS A 222 3.44 -6.37 7.51
C LYS A 222 4.40 -7.53 7.20
N VAL A 223 4.38 -8.04 5.98
CA VAL A 223 5.29 -9.10 5.51
C VAL A 223 6.75 -8.65 5.59
N SER A 224 7.05 -7.39 5.28
CA SER A 224 8.39 -6.82 5.39
C SER A 224 8.84 -6.65 6.85
N GLN A 225 7.92 -6.33 7.77
CA GLN A 225 8.21 -6.27 9.20
C GLN A 225 8.44 -7.67 9.78
N GLU A 226 7.60 -8.63 9.41
CA GLU A 226 7.77 -10.05 9.74
C GLU A 226 9.08 -10.60 9.14
N ALA A 227 9.43 -10.19 7.92
CA ALA A 227 10.68 -10.51 7.26
C ALA A 227 11.91 -9.96 7.99
N ASN A 228 11.87 -8.72 8.48
CA ASN A 228 12.97 -8.15 9.27
C ASN A 228 13.15 -8.90 10.60
N ASN A 229 12.04 -9.23 11.28
CA ASN A 229 12.07 -9.97 12.55
C ASN A 229 12.57 -11.40 12.36
N LEU A 230 12.17 -12.07 11.27
CA LEU A 230 12.57 -13.44 10.96
C LEU A 230 13.99 -13.52 10.38
N ALA A 231 14.43 -12.53 9.60
CA ALA A 231 15.82 -12.40 9.16
C ALA A 231 16.78 -12.26 10.34
N ALA A 232 16.37 -11.53 11.39
CA ALA A 232 17.12 -11.46 12.65
C ALA A 232 17.16 -12.82 13.38
N ALA A 233 16.10 -13.63 13.28
CA ALA A 233 16.02 -14.96 13.89
C ALA A 233 16.77 -16.06 13.10
N LEU A 234 16.96 -15.91 11.78
CA LEU A 234 17.61 -16.87 10.88
C LEU A 234 19.09 -16.57 10.61
N LYS A 235 19.73 -15.80 11.49
CA LYS A 235 21.14 -15.39 11.42
C LYS A 235 22.08 -16.58 11.26
N GLY A 236 22.90 -16.57 10.20
CA GLY A 236 23.97 -17.55 9.97
C GLY A 236 23.60 -18.85 9.26
N GLN A 237 22.34 -19.06 8.84
CA GLN A 237 21.91 -20.29 8.14
C GLN A 237 21.59 -20.04 6.65
N THR A 238 22.63 -20.06 5.80
CA THR A 238 22.54 -19.74 4.36
C THR A 238 21.48 -20.57 3.60
N LYS A 239 21.31 -21.85 3.94
CA LYS A 239 20.32 -22.72 3.28
C LYS A 239 18.89 -22.34 3.67
N THR A 240 18.64 -22.17 4.97
CA THR A 240 17.33 -21.78 5.51
C THR A 240 16.89 -20.39 5.01
N GLN A 241 17.83 -19.47 4.79
CA GLN A 241 17.55 -18.16 4.20
C GLN A 241 17.11 -18.24 2.72
N GLY A 242 17.72 -19.15 1.95
CA GLY A 242 17.33 -19.41 0.55
C GLY A 242 15.93 -20.02 0.46
N ASP A 243 15.69 -21.09 1.21
CA ASP A 243 14.39 -21.78 1.25
C ASP A 243 13.26 -20.80 1.71
N TRP A 244 13.58 -19.86 2.59
CA TRP A 244 12.64 -18.83 3.03
C TRP A 244 12.38 -17.74 1.98
N GLY A 245 13.39 -17.33 1.22
CA GLY A 245 13.21 -16.41 0.08
C GLY A 245 12.27 -17.00 -0.97
N GLU A 246 12.41 -18.29 -1.27
CA GLU A 246 11.51 -19.03 -2.16
C GLU A 246 10.08 -19.09 -1.59
N MET A 247 9.92 -19.33 -0.28
CA MET A 247 8.61 -19.35 0.38
C MET A 247 7.89 -17.99 0.28
N ILE A 248 8.58 -16.87 0.49
CA ILE A 248 7.98 -15.54 0.32
C ILE A 248 7.57 -15.32 -1.13
N LEU A 249 8.43 -15.69 -2.08
CA LEU A 249 8.16 -15.54 -3.49
C LEU A 249 6.91 -16.34 -3.90
N GLU A 250 6.80 -17.61 -3.48
CA GLU A 250 5.61 -18.43 -3.71
C GLU A 250 4.36 -17.80 -3.09
N ARG A 251 4.47 -17.28 -1.87
CA ARG A 251 3.36 -16.62 -1.18
C ARG A 251 2.87 -15.37 -1.93
N ILE A 252 3.79 -14.55 -2.43
CA ILE A 252 3.47 -13.36 -3.22
C ILE A 252 2.76 -13.74 -4.53
N LEU A 253 3.20 -14.82 -5.18
CA LEU A 253 2.56 -15.33 -6.39
C LEU A 253 1.11 -15.77 -6.12
N GLU A 254 0.89 -16.53 -5.05
CA GLU A 254 -0.45 -16.99 -4.62
C GLU A 254 -1.36 -15.82 -4.23
N ASP A 255 -0.87 -14.89 -3.39
CA ASP A 255 -1.64 -13.74 -2.91
C ASP A 255 -1.96 -12.76 -4.07
N SER A 256 -1.16 -12.78 -5.16
CA SER A 256 -1.44 -12.03 -6.40
C SER A 256 -2.52 -12.71 -7.28
N GLY A 257 -3.06 -13.86 -6.87
CA GLY A 257 -4.13 -14.58 -7.56
C GLY A 257 -3.66 -15.55 -8.63
N LEU A 258 -2.37 -15.90 -8.66
CA LEU A 258 -1.82 -16.88 -9.60
C LEU A 258 -1.94 -18.30 -9.04
N THR A 259 -2.19 -19.28 -9.90
CA THR A 259 -2.38 -20.69 -9.55
C THR A 259 -1.16 -21.52 -9.95
N LYS A 260 -0.63 -22.29 -8.98
CA LYS A 260 0.48 -23.21 -9.20
C LYS A 260 0.13 -24.27 -10.26
N GLY A 261 1.03 -24.51 -11.20
CA GLY A 261 0.86 -25.46 -12.29
C GLY A 261 0.05 -24.93 -13.47
N ARG A 262 -0.50 -23.71 -13.39
CA ARG A 262 -1.15 -23.02 -14.51
C ARG A 262 -0.38 -21.76 -14.89
N GLU A 263 -0.40 -20.72 -14.05
CA GLU A 263 0.31 -19.47 -14.32
C GLU A 263 1.75 -19.47 -13.83
N TYR A 264 2.08 -20.26 -12.79
CA TYR A 264 3.47 -20.36 -12.32
C TYR A 264 3.89 -21.79 -11.99
N PHE A 265 5.18 -22.07 -12.16
CA PHE A 265 5.79 -23.39 -11.94
C PHE A 265 7.02 -23.23 -11.06
N ALA A 266 7.04 -23.93 -9.93
CA ALA A 266 8.17 -23.95 -9.02
C ALA A 266 9.19 -25.02 -9.44
N GLN A 267 10.48 -24.69 -9.40
CA GLN A 267 11.62 -25.58 -9.60
C GLN A 267 11.56 -26.46 -10.85
N HIS A 268 10.93 -25.95 -11.92
CA HIS A 268 10.74 -26.66 -13.16
C HIS A 268 12.07 -26.76 -13.91
N THR A 269 12.35 -27.94 -14.45
CA THR A 269 13.59 -28.19 -15.19
C THR A 269 13.36 -27.85 -16.65
N ILE A 270 14.16 -26.93 -17.20
CA ILE A 270 14.08 -26.53 -18.59
C ILE A 270 15.38 -26.95 -19.27
N THR A 271 15.28 -27.54 -20.45
CA THR A 271 16.43 -27.85 -21.29
C THR A 271 16.58 -26.73 -22.31
N ASN A 272 17.73 -26.05 -22.33
CA ASN A 272 18.02 -25.02 -23.30
C ASN A 272 18.32 -25.64 -24.70
N GLU A 273 18.38 -24.82 -25.75
CA GLU A 273 18.69 -25.27 -27.12
C GLU A 273 20.04 -25.99 -27.23
N ASP A 274 20.98 -25.66 -26.34
CA ASP A 274 22.31 -26.28 -26.24
C ASP A 274 22.32 -27.63 -25.48
N GLY A 275 21.15 -28.11 -25.03
CA GLY A 275 21.01 -29.37 -24.28
C GLY A 275 21.37 -29.28 -22.79
N GLU A 276 21.71 -28.09 -22.30
CA GLU A 276 21.99 -27.85 -20.88
C GLU A 276 20.69 -27.78 -20.06
N THR A 277 20.69 -28.51 -18.96
CA THR A 277 19.58 -28.54 -18.00
C THR A 277 19.70 -27.37 -17.04
N GLN A 278 18.76 -26.44 -17.11
CA GLN A 278 18.68 -25.28 -16.24
C GLN A 278 17.46 -25.41 -15.30
N ARG A 279 17.64 -25.02 -14.05
CA ARG A 279 16.59 -25.11 -13.03
C ARG A 279 16.42 -23.76 -12.34
N PRO A 280 15.56 -22.88 -12.87
CA PRO A 280 15.18 -21.68 -12.18
C PRO A 280 14.33 -21.98 -10.94
N ASP A 281 14.27 -21.02 -10.01
CA ASP A 281 13.45 -21.13 -8.80
C ASP A 281 11.96 -21.13 -9.18
N PHE A 282 11.54 -20.17 -10.01
CA PHE A 282 10.17 -20.09 -10.52
C PHE A 282 10.11 -19.66 -12.00
N ILE A 283 9.09 -20.17 -12.70
CA ILE A 283 8.72 -19.75 -14.05
C ILE A 283 7.29 -19.21 -13.99
N LEU A 284 7.08 -18.01 -14.51
CA LEU A 284 5.77 -17.45 -14.79
C LEU A 284 5.44 -17.66 -16.26
N LYS A 285 4.22 -18.14 -16.55
CA LYS A 285 3.66 -18.14 -17.89
C LYS A 285 2.81 -16.89 -18.10
N LEU A 286 3.00 -16.27 -19.26
CA LEU A 286 2.24 -15.14 -19.77
C LEU A 286 1.36 -15.60 -20.94
N PRO A 287 0.34 -14.81 -21.31
CA PRO A 287 -0.45 -15.09 -22.51
C PRO A 287 0.44 -15.15 -23.76
N GLY A 288 0.08 -16.01 -24.71
CA GLY A 288 0.88 -16.24 -25.93
C GLY A 288 2.07 -17.18 -25.73
N GLU A 289 2.01 -18.06 -24.73
CA GLU A 289 3.05 -19.04 -24.35
C GLU A 289 4.38 -18.42 -23.90
N GLN A 290 4.41 -17.11 -23.66
CA GLN A 290 5.60 -16.43 -23.18
C GLN A 290 5.95 -16.84 -21.75
N ILE A 291 7.24 -16.95 -21.44
CA ILE A 291 7.71 -17.29 -20.08
C ILE A 291 8.60 -16.19 -19.51
N VAL A 292 8.51 -16.00 -18.19
CA VAL A 292 9.40 -15.15 -17.41
C VAL A 292 10.00 -15.95 -16.28
N VAL A 293 11.31 -15.92 -16.17
CA VAL A 293 12.05 -16.62 -15.12
C VAL A 293 12.26 -15.70 -13.93
N ILE A 294 12.04 -16.21 -12.72
CA ILE A 294 12.35 -15.56 -11.45
C ILE A 294 13.40 -16.41 -10.70
N ASP A 295 14.53 -15.80 -10.36
CA ASP A 295 15.60 -16.37 -9.53
C ASP A 295 15.78 -15.48 -8.28
N SER A 296 15.82 -16.10 -7.10
CA SER A 296 15.65 -15.44 -5.80
C SER A 296 16.82 -15.65 -4.86
N LYS A 297 18.07 -15.52 -5.33
CA LYS A 297 19.22 -15.90 -4.50
C LYS A 297 20.17 -14.76 -4.14
N VAL A 298 19.77 -13.93 -3.18
CA VAL A 298 20.65 -12.88 -2.63
C VAL A 298 21.20 -13.25 -1.26
N SER A 299 22.53 -13.27 -1.14
CA SER A 299 23.22 -13.44 0.15
C SER A 299 23.08 -12.17 1.01
N LEU A 300 22.22 -12.23 2.02
CA LEU A 300 21.90 -11.10 2.90
C LEU A 300 22.90 -10.88 4.05
N ASN A 301 23.97 -11.68 4.11
CA ASN A 301 24.98 -11.62 5.18
C ASN A 301 25.61 -10.22 5.37
N ALA A 302 25.89 -9.52 4.27
CA ALA A 302 26.49 -8.18 4.32
C ALA A 302 25.48 -7.12 4.79
N TYR A 303 24.21 -7.23 4.36
CA TYR A 303 23.12 -6.39 4.85
C TYR A 303 22.87 -6.60 6.36
N GLU A 304 22.89 -7.85 6.83
CA GLU A 304 22.72 -8.16 8.24
C GLU A 304 23.84 -7.55 9.11
N ARG A 305 25.10 -7.64 8.65
CA ARG A 305 26.25 -6.99 9.30
C ARG A 305 26.16 -5.47 9.26
N MET A 306 25.62 -4.90 8.18
CA MET A 306 25.35 -3.46 8.09
C MET A 306 24.32 -3.03 9.15
N CYS A 307 23.22 -3.76 9.31
CA CYS A 307 22.21 -3.47 10.33
C CYS A 307 22.72 -3.66 11.76
N SER A 308 23.67 -4.57 11.96
CA SER A 308 24.26 -4.87 13.28
C SER A 308 25.51 -4.05 13.60
N ALA A 309 25.91 -3.10 12.73
CA ALA A 309 27.13 -2.32 12.91
C ALA A 309 26.99 -1.31 14.06
N GLU A 310 27.97 -1.27 14.96
CA GLU A 310 27.97 -0.37 16.12
C GLU A 310 28.49 1.04 15.78
N ASN A 311 29.19 1.18 14.66
CA ASN A 311 29.73 2.45 14.19
C ASN A 311 29.46 2.69 12.70
N GLU A 312 29.48 3.97 12.32
CA GLU A 312 29.13 4.42 10.97
C GLU A 312 30.11 3.91 9.91
N GLU A 313 31.39 3.77 10.24
CA GLU A 313 32.42 3.27 9.32
C GLU A 313 32.17 1.80 8.92
N GLN A 314 31.87 0.94 9.90
CA GLN A 314 31.49 -0.45 9.65
C GLN A 314 30.16 -0.54 8.90
N ARG A 315 29.21 0.36 9.17
CA ARG A 315 27.94 0.41 8.43
C ARG A 315 28.18 0.68 6.95
N LEU A 316 28.98 1.70 6.61
CA LEU A 316 29.32 2.05 5.23
C LEU A 316 30.12 0.94 4.53
N GLN A 317 31.07 0.30 5.23
CA GLN A 317 31.83 -0.82 4.68
C GLN A 317 30.93 -2.01 4.32
N ASN A 318 30.01 -2.38 5.22
CA ASN A 318 29.08 -3.48 4.98
C ASN A 318 28.04 -3.14 3.91
N LEU A 319 27.63 -1.88 3.78
CA LEU A 319 26.78 -1.40 2.69
C LEU A 319 27.44 -1.57 1.31
N ALA A 320 28.74 -1.24 1.21
CA ALA A 320 29.52 -1.46 -0.01
C ALA A 320 29.64 -2.96 -0.34
N LEU A 321 29.88 -3.80 0.67
CA LEU A 321 29.93 -5.26 0.51
C LEU A 321 28.58 -5.85 0.07
N HIS A 322 27.46 -5.34 0.61
CA HIS A 322 26.11 -5.74 0.22
C HIS A 322 25.84 -5.40 -1.25
N THR A 323 26.12 -4.16 -1.65
CA THR A 323 25.95 -3.71 -3.03
C THR A 323 26.83 -4.52 -4.00
N ALA A 324 28.06 -4.82 -3.62
CA ALA A 324 28.94 -5.69 -4.40
C ALA A 324 28.42 -7.13 -4.51
N ALA A 325 27.82 -7.67 -3.44
CA ALA A 325 27.20 -8.99 -3.47
C ALA A 325 26.00 -9.05 -4.42
N VAL A 326 25.15 -8.01 -4.43
CA VAL A 326 24.04 -7.89 -5.39
C VAL A 326 24.56 -7.87 -6.83
N LYS A 327 25.59 -7.05 -7.13
CA LYS A 327 26.21 -7.01 -8.47
C LYS A 327 26.76 -8.36 -8.92
N ARG A 328 27.49 -9.07 -8.05
CA ARG A 328 28.00 -10.41 -8.38
C ARG A 328 26.87 -11.38 -8.71
N HIS A 329 25.73 -11.27 -8.04
CA HIS A 329 24.59 -12.12 -8.34
C HIS A 329 23.95 -11.76 -9.68
N ILE A 330 23.83 -10.46 -10.00
CA ILE A 330 23.43 -9.99 -11.34
C ILE A 330 24.35 -10.63 -12.40
N ASP A 331 25.67 -10.58 -12.21
CA ASP A 331 26.62 -11.17 -13.15
C ASP A 331 26.46 -12.68 -13.30
N THR A 332 26.27 -13.38 -12.18
CA THR A 332 26.06 -14.83 -12.17
C THR A 332 24.77 -15.19 -12.90
N LEU A 333 23.70 -14.46 -12.66
CA LEU A 333 22.41 -14.70 -13.29
C LEU A 333 22.45 -14.40 -14.80
N ALA A 334 23.14 -13.33 -15.21
CA ALA A 334 23.31 -12.97 -16.61
C ALA A 334 24.05 -14.07 -17.39
N THR A 335 25.02 -14.75 -16.74
CA THR A 335 25.72 -15.87 -17.39
C THR A 335 24.86 -17.12 -17.59
N LYS A 336 23.80 -17.31 -16.79
CA LYS A 336 22.89 -18.47 -16.96
C LYS A 336 22.00 -18.35 -18.19
N ARG A 337 21.84 -17.14 -18.75
CA ARG A 337 21.08 -16.85 -19.99
C ARG A 337 19.69 -17.49 -20.06
N TYR A 338 18.87 -17.32 -19.03
CA TYR A 338 17.47 -17.79 -19.06
C TYR A 338 16.61 -17.08 -20.12
N ASP A 339 17.04 -15.91 -20.58
CA ASP A 339 16.47 -15.11 -21.66
C ASP A 339 16.54 -15.79 -23.04
N ASN A 340 17.38 -16.82 -23.20
CA ASN A 340 17.55 -17.55 -24.46
C ASN A 340 16.58 -18.73 -24.66
N LEU A 341 15.71 -19.02 -23.69
CA LEU A 341 14.78 -20.15 -23.80
C LEU A 341 13.72 -19.86 -24.87
N LYS A 342 13.32 -20.86 -25.66
CA LYS A 342 12.20 -20.72 -26.61
C LYS A 342 10.98 -20.20 -25.86
N GLN A 343 10.40 -19.12 -26.35
CA GLN A 343 9.23 -18.43 -25.78
C GLN A 343 9.52 -17.59 -24.51
N SER A 344 10.78 -17.42 -24.06
CA SER A 344 11.11 -16.49 -22.98
C SER A 344 10.97 -15.03 -23.40
N LEU A 345 10.60 -14.16 -22.47
CA LEU A 345 10.90 -12.74 -22.60
C LEU A 345 12.41 -12.50 -22.49
N ASP A 346 12.89 -11.42 -23.11
CA ASP A 346 14.31 -11.03 -23.15
C ASP A 346 14.86 -10.52 -21.80
N PHE A 347 14.31 -10.97 -20.67
CA PHE A 347 14.81 -10.62 -19.34
C PHE A 347 14.50 -11.67 -18.27
N THR A 348 15.34 -11.70 -17.25
CA THR A 348 15.15 -12.49 -16.02
C THR A 348 14.86 -11.58 -14.83
N ILE A 349 13.98 -12.00 -13.95
CA ILE A 349 13.72 -11.29 -12.70
C ILE A 349 14.65 -11.83 -11.60
N MET A 350 15.39 -10.92 -10.99
CA MET A 350 16.14 -11.18 -9.76
C MET A 350 15.34 -10.66 -8.57
N PHE A 351 14.88 -11.58 -7.72
CA PHE A 351 14.05 -11.25 -6.56
C PHE A 351 14.90 -11.05 -5.30
N ILE A 352 14.68 -9.94 -4.59
CA ILE A 352 15.31 -9.63 -3.31
C ILE A 352 14.23 -9.62 -2.22
N PRO A 353 14.16 -10.62 -1.32
CA PRO A 353 13.03 -10.81 -0.41
C PRO A 353 12.92 -9.74 0.70
N ILE A 354 14.00 -9.01 0.98
CA ILE A 354 14.04 -7.98 2.02
C ILE A 354 14.04 -6.59 1.38
N GLU A 355 12.90 -5.90 1.48
CA GLU A 355 12.69 -4.57 0.88
C GLU A 355 13.74 -3.54 1.34
N PRO A 356 14.05 -3.38 2.64
CA PRO A 356 15.08 -2.42 3.05
C PRO A 356 16.49 -2.77 2.53
N ALA A 357 16.79 -4.06 2.31
CA ALA A 357 18.05 -4.49 1.74
C ALA A 357 18.15 -4.11 0.26
N PHE A 358 17.05 -4.26 -0.49
CA PHE A 358 16.96 -3.77 -1.87
C PHE A 358 17.16 -2.25 -1.94
N LEU A 359 16.40 -1.48 -1.15
CA LEU A 359 16.47 -0.03 -1.14
C LEU A 359 17.86 0.48 -0.77
N SER A 360 18.51 -0.12 0.23
CA SER A 360 19.86 0.25 0.65
C SER A 360 20.89 0.08 -0.47
N ALA A 361 20.79 -1.01 -1.26
CA ALA A 361 21.70 -1.25 -2.38
C ALA A 361 21.50 -0.24 -3.53
N VAL A 362 20.24 0.05 -3.88
CA VAL A 362 19.91 1.02 -4.95
C VAL A 362 20.25 2.45 -4.56
N GLN A 363 20.08 2.82 -3.28
CA GLN A 363 20.46 4.14 -2.77
C GLN A 363 21.98 4.32 -2.73
N HIS A 364 22.73 3.27 -2.41
CA HIS A 364 24.19 3.33 -2.37
C HIS A 364 24.82 3.42 -3.76
N ASP A 365 24.28 2.67 -4.73
CA ASP A 365 24.70 2.72 -6.12
C ASP A 365 23.52 3.02 -7.04
N THR A 366 23.41 4.29 -7.43
CA THR A 366 22.34 4.79 -8.31
C THR A 366 22.40 4.20 -9.72
N ASN A 367 23.53 3.61 -10.14
CA ASN A 367 23.67 2.95 -11.43
C ASN A 367 23.36 1.43 -11.37
N LEU A 368 23.10 0.87 -10.19
CA LEU A 368 22.84 -0.56 -10.02
C LEU A 368 21.65 -1.06 -10.86
N TRP A 369 20.60 -0.24 -10.97
CA TRP A 369 19.42 -0.57 -11.78
C TRP A 369 19.76 -0.61 -13.27
N ASN A 370 20.46 0.41 -13.78
CA ASN A 370 20.91 0.46 -15.18
C ASN A 370 21.87 -0.70 -15.49
N TYR A 371 22.75 -1.05 -14.55
CA TYR A 371 23.68 -2.18 -14.67
C TYR A 371 22.94 -3.52 -14.82
N ALA A 372 21.92 -3.76 -13.99
CA ALA A 372 21.08 -4.95 -14.10
C ALA A 372 20.32 -4.97 -15.43
N TYR A 373 19.72 -3.84 -15.81
CA TYR A 373 18.94 -3.70 -17.03
C TYR A 373 19.75 -3.98 -18.30
N GLN A 374 20.98 -3.46 -18.39
CA GLN A 374 21.90 -3.75 -19.51
C GLN A 374 22.30 -5.22 -19.62
N LYS A 375 22.14 -5.98 -18.52
CA LYS A 375 22.39 -7.42 -18.46
C LYS A 375 21.11 -8.25 -18.56
N HIS A 376 20.02 -7.66 -19.04
CA HIS A 376 18.72 -8.32 -19.18
C HIS A 376 18.18 -8.85 -17.84
N ILE A 377 18.47 -8.15 -16.74
CA ILE A 377 18.01 -8.50 -15.38
C ILE A 377 17.18 -7.37 -14.80
N ILE A 378 15.98 -7.71 -14.35
CA ILE A 378 15.09 -6.80 -13.63
C ILE A 378 15.17 -7.13 -12.13
N LEU A 379 15.60 -6.15 -11.34
CA LEU A 379 15.61 -6.25 -9.88
C LEU A 379 14.23 -5.96 -9.33
N LEU A 380 13.62 -6.91 -8.63
CA LEU A 380 12.33 -6.72 -7.97
C LEU A 380 12.42 -7.05 -6.47
N SER A 381 11.80 -6.20 -5.66
CA SER A 381 11.49 -6.43 -4.25
C SER A 381 10.04 -6.93 -4.10
N PRO A 382 9.58 -7.36 -2.91
CA PRO A 382 8.21 -7.81 -2.71
C PRO A 382 7.16 -6.83 -3.23
N THR A 383 7.32 -5.53 -2.91
CA THR A 383 6.36 -4.49 -3.31
C THR A 383 6.28 -4.36 -4.83
N ASN A 384 7.45 -4.32 -5.49
CA ASN A 384 7.52 -4.15 -6.94
C ASN A 384 7.06 -5.40 -7.68
N LEU A 385 7.34 -6.58 -7.13
CA LEU A 385 6.90 -7.84 -7.70
C LEU A 385 5.37 -7.93 -7.69
N ILE A 386 4.70 -7.57 -6.59
CA ILE A 386 3.24 -7.56 -6.52
C ILE A 386 2.64 -6.64 -7.60
N ALA A 387 3.17 -5.43 -7.76
CA ALA A 387 2.71 -4.50 -8.78
C ALA A 387 2.89 -5.10 -10.20
N TYR A 388 4.03 -5.75 -10.44
CA TYR A 388 4.33 -6.41 -11.70
C TYR A 388 3.41 -7.61 -11.98
N LEU A 389 3.18 -8.47 -10.99
CA LEU A 389 2.26 -9.61 -11.08
C LEU A 389 0.82 -9.16 -11.30
N LYS A 390 0.41 -8.03 -10.70
CA LYS A 390 -0.91 -7.45 -10.93
C LYS A 390 -1.09 -7.03 -12.38
N LEU A 391 -0.08 -6.39 -12.98
CA LEU A 391 -0.09 -6.06 -14.41
C LEU A 391 -0.18 -7.33 -15.26
N ILE A 392 0.57 -8.38 -14.93
CA ILE A 392 0.48 -9.68 -15.60
C ILE A 392 -0.93 -10.29 -15.48
N SER A 393 -1.51 -10.28 -14.29
CA SER A 393 -2.88 -10.78 -14.03
C SER A 393 -3.92 -10.01 -14.86
N ASP A 394 -3.77 -8.70 -14.99
CA ASP A 394 -4.67 -7.89 -15.83
C ASP A 394 -4.51 -8.20 -17.32
N VAL A 395 -3.29 -8.53 -17.77
CA VAL A 395 -3.03 -9.01 -19.13
C VAL A 395 -3.67 -10.38 -19.37
N TRP A 396 -3.59 -11.31 -18.41
CA TRP A 396 -4.30 -12.60 -18.45
C TRP A 396 -5.81 -12.41 -18.57
N LYS A 397 -6.40 -11.58 -17.72
CA LYS A 397 -7.84 -11.30 -17.75
C LYS A 397 -8.30 -10.75 -19.11
N ARG A 398 -7.47 -9.91 -19.75
CA ARG A 398 -7.74 -9.39 -21.11
C ARG A 398 -7.65 -10.49 -22.16
N SER A 399 -6.68 -11.40 -22.05
CA SER A 399 -6.55 -12.56 -22.95
C SER A 399 -7.78 -13.46 -22.84
N ASP A 400 -8.17 -13.82 -21.62
CA ASP A 400 -9.35 -14.66 -21.38
C ASP A 400 -10.63 -14.01 -21.94
N GLN A 401 -10.78 -12.69 -21.79
CA GLN A 401 -11.90 -11.96 -22.37
C GLN A 401 -11.92 -12.01 -23.90
N LYS A 402 -10.74 -11.93 -24.54
CA LYS A 402 -10.60 -12.05 -25.99
C LYS A 402 -11.01 -13.45 -26.45
N ASP A 403 -10.49 -14.50 -25.82
CA ASP A 403 -10.77 -15.89 -26.20
C ASP A 403 -12.27 -16.21 -26.04
N ASN A 404 -12.87 -15.72 -24.95
CA ASN A 404 -14.32 -15.84 -24.74
C ASN A 404 -15.12 -15.06 -25.79
N ALA A 405 -14.69 -13.87 -26.18
CA ALA A 405 -15.37 -13.08 -27.21
C ALA A 405 -15.33 -13.76 -28.58
N GLU A 406 -14.19 -14.36 -28.95
CA GLU A 406 -14.05 -15.16 -30.17
C GLU A 406 -14.98 -16.38 -30.16
N GLU A 407 -15.06 -17.09 -29.03
CA GLU A 407 -15.98 -18.22 -28.88
C GLU A 407 -17.45 -17.79 -28.93
N ILE A 408 -17.82 -16.67 -28.30
CA ILE A 408 -19.17 -16.09 -28.40
C ILE A 408 -19.49 -15.74 -29.85
N ALA A 409 -18.57 -15.11 -30.58
CA ALA A 409 -18.78 -14.76 -31.98
C ALA A 409 -18.99 -16.01 -32.85
N ARG A 410 -18.21 -17.08 -32.60
CA ARG A 410 -18.35 -18.37 -33.28
C ARG A 410 -19.72 -19.00 -33.02
N VAL A 411 -20.14 -19.06 -31.76
CA VAL A 411 -21.44 -19.62 -31.37
C VAL A 411 -22.60 -18.77 -31.92
N ALA A 412 -22.49 -17.43 -31.86
CA ALA A 412 -23.49 -16.52 -32.39
C ALA A 412 -23.63 -16.64 -33.92
N GLY A 413 -22.52 -16.77 -34.66
CA GLY A 413 -22.53 -17.03 -36.10
C GLY A 413 -23.25 -18.34 -36.43
N ALA A 414 -22.89 -19.42 -35.75
CA ALA A 414 -23.56 -20.72 -35.93
C ALA A 414 -25.06 -20.68 -35.57
N MET A 415 -25.44 -19.87 -34.59
CA MET A 415 -26.84 -19.64 -34.23
C MET A 415 -27.58 -18.86 -35.33
N TYR A 416 -26.95 -17.84 -35.90
CA TYR A 416 -27.51 -17.06 -37.01
C TYR A 416 -27.76 -17.94 -38.24
N ASP A 417 -26.79 -18.78 -38.61
CA ASP A 417 -26.94 -19.70 -39.74
C ASP A 417 -28.11 -20.68 -39.53
N LYS A 418 -28.29 -21.21 -38.31
CA LYS A 418 -29.44 -22.05 -37.97
C LYS A 418 -30.76 -21.29 -38.05
N PHE A 419 -30.76 -20.03 -37.61
CA PHE A 419 -31.95 -19.19 -37.67
C PHE A 419 -32.33 -18.85 -39.11
N GLU A 420 -31.37 -18.52 -39.96
CA GLU A 420 -31.57 -18.29 -41.40
C GLU A 420 -32.18 -19.52 -42.07
N GLY A 421 -31.62 -20.72 -41.81
CA GLY A 421 -32.17 -21.98 -42.32
C GLY A 421 -33.61 -22.23 -41.86
N PHE A 422 -33.92 -21.96 -40.59
CA PHE A 422 -35.28 -22.06 -40.06
C PHE A 422 -36.26 -21.09 -40.74
N VAL A 423 -35.84 -19.84 -40.99
CA VAL A 423 -36.65 -18.85 -41.72
C VAL A 423 -36.90 -19.31 -43.15
N GLN A 424 -35.90 -19.85 -43.85
CA GLN A 424 -36.08 -20.41 -45.20
C GLN A 424 -37.09 -21.55 -45.22
N ASP A 425 -37.06 -22.43 -44.23
CA ASP A 425 -38.01 -23.53 -44.13
C ASP A 425 -39.43 -23.04 -43.85
N LEU A 426 -39.61 -22.03 -43.01
CA LEU A 426 -40.91 -21.37 -42.81
C LEU A 426 -41.43 -20.70 -44.08
N LEU A 427 -40.56 -20.01 -44.84
CA LEU A 427 -40.95 -19.40 -46.13
C LEU A 427 -41.36 -20.47 -47.16
N LYS A 428 -40.66 -21.62 -47.21
CA LYS A 428 -41.06 -22.76 -48.06
C LYS A 428 -42.41 -23.32 -47.64
N ILE A 429 -42.65 -23.48 -46.33
CA ILE A 429 -43.95 -23.95 -45.82
C ILE A 429 -45.06 -22.98 -46.21
N GLY A 430 -44.83 -21.67 -46.05
CA GLY A 430 -45.78 -20.63 -46.49
C GLY A 430 -46.16 -20.79 -47.97
N ARG A 431 -45.18 -20.92 -48.86
CA ARG A 431 -45.43 -21.16 -50.30
C ARG A 431 -46.24 -22.44 -50.56
N ARG A 432 -45.90 -23.54 -49.89
CA ARG A 432 -46.63 -24.81 -50.04
C ARG A 432 -48.07 -24.73 -49.52
N LEU A 433 -48.32 -23.96 -48.47
CA LEU A 433 -49.68 -23.73 -47.98
C LEU A 433 -50.50 -22.93 -48.98
N ASP A 434 -49.90 -21.91 -49.62
CA ASP A 434 -50.54 -21.15 -50.68
C ASP A 434 -50.84 -22.02 -51.92
N GLU A 435 -49.90 -22.87 -52.32
CA GLU A 435 -50.10 -23.87 -53.39
C GLU A 435 -51.21 -24.86 -53.04
N THR A 436 -51.17 -25.43 -51.83
CA THR A 436 -52.21 -26.37 -51.35
C THR A 436 -53.58 -25.70 -51.33
N LYS A 437 -53.65 -24.43 -50.93
CA LYS A 437 -54.88 -23.64 -50.97
C LYS A 437 -55.36 -23.44 -52.41
N SER A 438 -54.46 -23.15 -53.35
CA SER A 438 -54.80 -23.01 -54.77
C SER A 438 -55.30 -24.33 -55.39
N ASP A 439 -54.66 -25.45 -55.06
CA ASP A 439 -55.08 -26.79 -55.49
C ASP A 439 -56.45 -27.15 -54.92
N TYR A 440 -56.69 -26.85 -53.63
CA TYR A 440 -57.99 -27.00 -52.98
C TYR A 440 -59.05 -26.16 -53.69
N GLU A 441 -58.78 -24.88 -53.97
CA GLU A 441 -59.69 -24.00 -54.70
C GLU A 441 -59.98 -24.53 -56.12
N THR A 442 -58.96 -25.07 -56.81
CA THR A 442 -59.11 -25.68 -58.14
C THR A 442 -59.94 -26.96 -58.11
N ALA A 443 -59.72 -27.82 -57.11
CA ALA A 443 -60.53 -29.02 -56.88
C ALA A 443 -61.98 -28.65 -56.57
N MET A 444 -62.19 -27.61 -55.75
CA MET A 444 -63.52 -27.11 -55.42
C MET A 444 -64.23 -26.50 -56.64
N LYS A 445 -63.49 -25.84 -57.54
CA LYS A 445 -64.01 -25.42 -58.86
C LYS A 445 -64.44 -26.61 -59.70
N LYS A 446 -63.64 -27.67 -59.82
CA LYS A 446 -64.04 -28.88 -60.57
C LYS A 446 -65.25 -29.58 -59.93
N LEU A 447 -65.33 -29.57 -58.60
CA LEU A 447 -66.40 -30.24 -57.86
C LEU A 447 -67.71 -29.47 -57.91
N SER A 448 -67.72 -28.19 -57.53
CA SER A 448 -68.93 -27.43 -57.28
C SER A 448 -68.98 -26.02 -57.91
N THR A 449 -67.90 -25.26 -58.01
CA THR A 449 -68.01 -23.81 -58.38
C THR A 449 -67.68 -23.48 -59.84
N GLY A 450 -66.95 -24.35 -60.56
CA GLY A 450 -66.56 -24.12 -61.95
C GLY A 450 -67.66 -24.40 -62.98
N ARG A 451 -67.54 -23.84 -64.18
CA ARG A 451 -68.45 -24.11 -65.31
C ARG A 451 -68.35 -25.57 -65.74
N GLY A 452 -69.48 -26.30 -65.68
CA GLY A 452 -69.51 -27.74 -65.97
C GLY A 452 -68.96 -28.61 -64.83
N ASN A 453 -69.06 -28.14 -63.58
CA ASN A 453 -68.61 -28.88 -62.41
C ASN A 453 -69.28 -30.27 -62.28
N LEU A 454 -68.63 -31.15 -61.53
CA LEU A 454 -69.05 -32.55 -61.39
C LEU A 454 -70.37 -32.70 -60.66
N VAL A 455 -70.68 -31.82 -59.70
CA VAL A 455 -71.95 -31.85 -58.95
C VAL A 455 -73.13 -31.57 -59.89
N THR A 456 -73.08 -30.49 -60.67
CA THR A 456 -74.12 -30.14 -61.65
C THR A 456 -74.23 -31.20 -62.75
N SER A 457 -73.10 -31.73 -63.23
CA SER A 457 -73.08 -32.81 -64.23
C SER A 457 -73.70 -34.11 -63.70
N ALA A 458 -73.36 -34.51 -62.47
CA ALA A 458 -73.93 -35.69 -61.83
C ALA A 458 -75.42 -35.51 -61.52
N GLN A 459 -75.85 -34.31 -61.12
CA GLN A 459 -77.26 -33.98 -60.93
C GLN A 459 -78.05 -34.01 -62.24
N ARG A 460 -77.49 -33.49 -63.33
CA ARG A 460 -78.09 -33.58 -64.66
C ARG A 460 -78.24 -35.03 -65.14
N VAL A 461 -77.25 -35.88 -64.89
CA VAL A 461 -77.33 -37.31 -65.22
C VAL A 461 -78.39 -38.01 -64.37
N LYS A 462 -78.52 -37.65 -63.10
CA LYS A 462 -79.58 -38.16 -62.22
C LYS A 462 -80.98 -37.70 -62.66
N SER A 463 -81.15 -36.45 -63.10
CA SER A 463 -82.44 -35.97 -63.62
C SER A 463 -82.82 -36.59 -64.97
N LEU A 464 -81.82 -37.01 -65.76
CA LEU A 464 -82.01 -37.76 -67.01
C LEU A 464 -82.30 -39.27 -66.80
N GLY A 465 -82.46 -39.73 -65.56
CA GLY A 465 -82.96 -41.08 -65.26
C GLY A 465 -81.92 -42.11 -64.80
N ALA A 466 -80.67 -41.71 -64.51
CA ALA A 466 -79.67 -42.62 -63.94
C ALA A 466 -80.02 -43.01 -62.49
N SER A 467 -80.01 -44.32 -62.21
CA SER A 467 -80.27 -44.86 -60.87
C SER A 467 -79.08 -44.65 -59.93
N ALA A 468 -79.19 -43.71 -58.98
CA ALA A 468 -78.20 -43.50 -57.92
C ALA A 468 -78.84 -43.69 -56.54
N LYS A 469 -78.28 -44.60 -55.72
CA LYS A 469 -78.81 -44.96 -54.39
C LYS A 469 -78.44 -44.00 -53.25
N LYS A 470 -77.45 -43.11 -53.44
CA LYS A 470 -76.98 -42.15 -52.42
C LYS A 470 -77.01 -40.72 -52.96
N ASN A 471 -77.25 -39.75 -52.07
CA ASN A 471 -77.29 -38.32 -52.39
C ASN A 471 -76.00 -37.61 -51.97
N LEU A 472 -75.60 -36.60 -52.73
CA LEU A 472 -74.52 -35.70 -52.34
C LEU A 472 -74.99 -34.76 -51.21
N PRO A 473 -74.08 -34.28 -50.35
CA PRO A 473 -74.42 -33.32 -49.29
C PRO A 473 -75.09 -32.06 -49.84
N GLU A 474 -76.18 -31.63 -49.21
CA GLU A 474 -77.06 -30.55 -49.67
C GLU A 474 -76.33 -29.20 -49.78
N ALA A 475 -75.42 -28.91 -48.84
CA ALA A 475 -74.61 -27.69 -48.85
C ALA A 475 -73.68 -27.56 -50.08
N ILE A 476 -73.20 -28.68 -50.64
CA ILE A 476 -72.34 -28.64 -51.84
C ILE A 476 -73.18 -28.50 -53.11
N VAL A 477 -74.39 -29.08 -53.10
CA VAL A 477 -75.37 -28.95 -54.18
C VAL A 477 -75.84 -27.51 -54.32
N GLU A 478 -76.22 -26.87 -53.21
CA GLU A 478 -76.70 -25.49 -53.20
C GLU A 478 -75.61 -24.53 -53.70
N ARG A 479 -74.39 -24.69 -53.18
CA ARG A 479 -73.22 -23.90 -53.60
C ARG A 479 -72.89 -24.05 -55.09
N ALA A 480 -73.16 -25.22 -55.68
CA ALA A 480 -72.91 -25.47 -57.09
C ALA A 480 -73.96 -24.84 -58.02
N ASN A 481 -75.18 -24.64 -57.52
CA ASN A 481 -76.28 -24.03 -58.29
C ASN A 481 -76.27 -22.49 -58.22
N LEU A 482 -75.65 -21.90 -57.18
CA LEU A 482 -75.56 -20.45 -56.98
C LEU A 482 -74.64 -19.71 -57.99
N GLU A 483 -73.72 -20.39 -58.68
CA GLU A 483 -72.74 -19.75 -59.59
C GLU A 483 -73.04 -19.92 -61.10
N LEU A 484 -74.22 -20.47 -61.46
CA LEU A 484 -74.67 -20.47 -62.86
C LEU A 484 -75.28 -19.10 -63.20
N PRO A 485 -74.80 -18.37 -64.23
CA PRO A 485 -75.60 -17.30 -64.80
C PRO A 485 -76.82 -17.94 -65.45
N GLU A 486 -78.01 -17.58 -64.97
CA GLU A 486 -79.26 -17.85 -65.68
C GLU A 486 -79.17 -17.22 -67.07
N ASN A 487 -79.00 -18.05 -68.09
CA ASN A 487 -79.42 -17.70 -69.44
C ASN A 487 -80.12 -18.93 -70.00
N GLY A 488 -81.44 -18.88 -69.92
CA GLY A 488 -82.33 -19.74 -70.66
C GLY A 488 -82.23 -19.43 -72.15
N ASP A 489 -82.31 -20.49 -72.96
CA ASP A 489 -82.88 -20.38 -74.29
C ASP A 489 -84.01 -21.41 -74.39
N ASN A 490 -85.22 -20.86 -74.42
CA ASN A 490 -86.46 -21.53 -74.77
C ASN A 490 -86.39 -22.01 -76.23
N LEU A 491 -86.41 -23.32 -76.42
CA LEU A 491 -86.91 -23.99 -77.62
C LEU A 491 -87.92 -24.98 -77.04
N PHE A 492 -89.23 -24.75 -77.02
CA PHE A 492 -90.18 -24.65 -78.14
C PHE A 492 -91.53 -24.08 -77.64
N PRO A 493 -92.36 -23.46 -78.52
CA PRO A 493 -93.63 -22.84 -78.14
C PRO A 493 -94.77 -23.85 -77.88
N GLU A 494 -95.69 -23.44 -77.01
CA GLU A 494 -96.91 -24.15 -76.63
C GLU A 494 -97.85 -24.43 -77.82
N ASN A 495 -98.49 -25.59 -77.71
CA ASN A 495 -99.34 -26.24 -78.68
C ASN A 495 -100.75 -25.57 -78.73
N SER A 496 -101.23 -25.23 -79.93
CA SER A 496 -102.66 -24.98 -80.18
C SER A 496 -103.06 -25.54 -81.55
N GLY A 497 -104.05 -26.43 -81.57
CA GLY A 497 -104.63 -27.00 -82.80
C GLY A 497 -105.27 -28.38 -82.61
N GLU A 498 -106.60 -28.42 -82.71
CA GLU A 498 -107.53 -29.56 -82.67
C GLU A 498 -107.22 -30.66 -83.72
N VAL A 499 -107.47 -31.94 -83.39
CA VAL A 499 -108.69 -32.74 -83.71
C VAL A 499 -108.76 -33.92 -82.74
#